data_AF-A0A1F9A4G7-F1
#
_entry.id   AF-A0A1F9A4G7-F1
#
_cell.length_a   1.000
_cell.length_b   1.000
_cell.length_c   1.000
_cell.angle_alpha   90.00
_cell.angle_beta   90.00
_cell.angle_gamma   90.00
#
_symmetry.space_group_name_H-M   'P 1'
#
loop_
_entity.id
_entity.type
_entity.pdbx_description
1 polymer ?
#
loop_
_entity_poly.entity_id
_entity_poly.type
_entity_poly.pdbx_seq_one_letter_code
_entity_poly.pdbx_strand_id
1 'polypeptide(L)'
;MSGNSIGVLFRVTTWGESHGAALGAVVDGCPPNIDLTVAAIQEELNRRRPGRGGSASPRQEEDVVEILSGTFEGKTTGTPISLLIRNSDCDSAAYEELRNIFRPGHGDLTYAKKYGIRDHRGGGRASGRETVSRVAAGAIAKKVIARAGIEAIAYTQELGGIVAERISLAEIGKNSLLCPDQKAADQMEKRLEQARRQGESLGGIVAI
;
A
#
# COMPACT_ATOMS: atom_id res chain seq x y z
N MET A 1 12.61 -0.35 13.97
CA MET A 1 13.62 -1.07 13.17
C MET A 1 14.23 -0.11 12.16
N SER A 2 15.55 0.06 12.20
CA SER A 2 16.30 1.01 11.34
C SER A 2 16.66 0.46 9.95
N GLY A 3 15.99 -0.61 9.50
CA GLY A 3 16.27 -1.28 8.23
C GLY A 3 15.05 -1.33 7.31
N ASN A 4 15.27 -1.77 6.07
CA ASN A 4 14.23 -1.99 5.06
C ASN A 4 13.69 -3.43 5.04
N SER A 5 14.04 -4.24 6.04
CA SER A 5 13.60 -5.63 6.18
C SER A 5 12.70 -5.82 7.41
N ILE A 6 11.66 -6.65 7.26
CA ILE A 6 10.74 -7.06 8.32
C ILE A 6 10.61 -8.59 8.31
N GLY A 7 10.56 -9.21 9.49
CA GLY A 7 10.48 -10.66 9.66
C GLY A 7 11.83 -11.33 9.91
N VAL A 8 11.78 -12.60 10.32
CA VAL A 8 12.97 -13.40 10.68
C VAL A 8 13.15 -14.55 9.70
N LEU A 9 12.20 -15.51 9.72
CA LEU A 9 12.21 -16.66 8.81
C LEU A 9 11.59 -16.27 7.47
N PHE A 10 10.32 -15.84 7.49
CA PHE A 10 9.70 -15.17 6.35
C PHE A 10 10.06 -13.70 6.41
N ARG A 11 10.99 -13.27 5.57
CA ARG A 11 11.59 -11.93 5.64
C ARG A 11 11.31 -11.17 4.36
N VAL A 12 10.72 -9.99 4.52
CA VAL A 12 10.40 -9.08 3.42
C VAL A 12 11.36 -7.91 3.46
N THR A 13 12.09 -7.69 2.38
CA THR A 13 12.97 -6.52 2.19
C THR A 13 12.42 -5.65 1.07
N THR A 14 12.02 -4.42 1.36
CA THR A 14 11.50 -3.50 0.33
C THR A 14 12.57 -2.53 -0.16
N TRP A 15 12.43 -2.04 -1.39
CA TRP A 15 13.36 -1.09 -2.00
C TRP A 15 12.65 -0.13 -2.95
N GLY A 16 13.31 0.96 -3.32
CA GLY A 16 12.82 2.00 -4.25
C GLY A 16 12.12 3.18 -3.58
N GLU A 17 12.04 4.26 -4.35
CA GLU A 17 11.50 5.57 -3.98
C GLU A 17 10.29 5.93 -4.85
N SER A 18 9.41 6.79 -4.34
CA SER A 18 8.17 7.17 -5.02
C SER A 18 8.34 7.85 -6.39
N HIS A 19 9.49 8.47 -6.64
CA HIS A 19 9.83 9.13 -7.91
C HIS A 19 11.10 8.52 -8.53
N GLY A 20 11.47 7.32 -8.09
CA GLY A 20 12.46 6.49 -8.75
C GLY A 20 11.86 5.74 -9.95
N ALA A 21 12.68 4.93 -10.63
CA ALA A 21 12.21 4.14 -11.77
C ALA A 21 11.19 3.05 -11.38
N ALA A 22 11.33 2.50 -10.16
CA ALA A 22 10.50 1.42 -9.66
C ALA A 22 10.58 1.30 -8.14
N LEU A 23 9.64 0.55 -7.59
CA LEU A 23 9.70 -0.02 -6.25
C LEU A 23 9.68 -1.54 -6.34
N GLY A 24 10.09 -2.20 -5.27
CA GLY A 24 10.03 -3.65 -5.23
C GLY A 24 10.16 -4.22 -3.84
N ALA A 25 10.09 -5.55 -3.78
CA ALA A 25 10.30 -6.33 -2.59
C ALA A 25 11.05 -7.62 -2.92
N VAL A 26 11.88 -8.07 -1.99
CA VAL A 26 12.43 -9.43 -1.98
C VAL A 26 11.83 -10.15 -0.78
N VAL A 27 11.19 -11.29 -1.04
CA VAL A 27 10.65 -12.18 -0.01
C VAL A 27 11.56 -13.39 0.10
N ASP A 28 12.20 -13.53 1.25
CA ASP A 28 13.07 -14.63 1.61
C ASP A 28 12.40 -15.55 2.63
N GLY A 29 12.72 -16.85 2.58
CA GLY A 29 12.13 -17.88 3.44
C GLY A 29 10.67 -18.23 3.14
N CYS A 30 10.19 -17.95 1.92
CA CYS A 30 8.90 -18.47 1.45
C CYS A 30 9.02 -19.98 1.18
N PRO A 31 8.13 -20.84 1.73
CA PRO A 31 8.18 -22.28 1.45
C PRO A 31 8.01 -22.59 -0.04
N PRO A 32 8.61 -23.69 -0.55
CA PRO A 32 8.38 -24.14 -1.92
C PRO A 32 6.96 -24.71 -2.12
N ASN A 33 6.58 -24.90 -3.38
CA ASN A 33 5.32 -25.52 -3.81
C ASN A 33 4.06 -24.78 -3.35
N ILE A 34 4.12 -23.46 -3.23
CA ILE A 34 2.95 -22.60 -3.04
C ILE A 34 2.52 -22.07 -4.40
N ASP A 35 1.25 -22.22 -4.75
CA ASP A 35 0.70 -21.65 -6.00
C ASP A 35 0.77 -20.12 -5.94
N LEU A 36 1.53 -19.55 -6.87
CA LEU A 36 1.78 -18.12 -6.95
C LEU A 36 1.81 -17.68 -8.41
N THR A 37 0.81 -16.88 -8.77
CA THR A 37 0.71 -16.26 -10.10
C THR A 37 0.79 -14.74 -9.96
N VAL A 38 1.23 -14.08 -11.03
CA VAL A 38 1.21 -12.61 -11.13
C VAL A 38 -0.20 -12.07 -10.85
N ALA A 39 -1.23 -12.72 -11.41
CA ALA A 39 -2.63 -12.33 -11.21
C ALA A 39 -3.04 -12.31 -9.73
N ALA A 40 -2.63 -13.32 -8.95
CA ALA A 40 -2.95 -13.38 -7.52
C ALA A 40 -2.33 -12.22 -6.72
N ILE A 41 -1.13 -11.76 -7.09
CA ILE A 41 -0.52 -10.57 -6.47
C ILE A 41 -1.22 -9.31 -6.98
N GLN A 42 -1.52 -9.25 -8.27
CA GLN A 42 -2.16 -8.11 -8.91
C GLN A 42 -3.54 -7.80 -8.32
N GLU A 43 -4.33 -8.81 -7.92
CA GLU A 43 -5.61 -8.62 -7.23
C GLU A 43 -5.45 -7.80 -5.93
N GLU A 44 -4.45 -8.12 -5.12
CA GLU A 44 -4.16 -7.38 -3.88
C GLU A 44 -3.64 -5.97 -4.16
N LEU A 45 -2.81 -5.81 -5.21
CA LEU A 45 -2.38 -4.48 -5.65
C LEU A 45 -3.55 -3.63 -6.15
N ASN A 46 -4.50 -4.23 -6.88
CA ASN A 46 -5.72 -3.56 -7.35
C ASN A 46 -6.66 -3.16 -6.21
N ARG A 47 -6.59 -3.84 -5.05
CA ARG A 47 -7.27 -3.42 -3.81
C ARG A 47 -6.56 -2.25 -3.15
N ARG A 48 -5.22 -2.22 -3.19
CA ARG A 48 -4.40 -1.13 -2.64
C ARG A 48 -4.55 0.17 -3.43
N ARG A 49 -4.71 0.07 -4.77
CA ARG A 49 -4.69 1.24 -5.65
C ARG A 49 -5.64 2.32 -5.12
N PRO A 50 -5.16 3.57 -4.93
CA PRO A 50 -6.06 4.70 -4.75
C PRO A 50 -6.91 4.84 -6.02
N GLY A 51 -8.18 5.22 -5.91
CA GLY A 51 -9.01 5.51 -7.11
C GLY A 51 -10.37 4.84 -7.14
N ARG A 52 -10.70 3.96 -6.18
CA ARG A 52 -12.08 3.49 -6.01
C ARG A 52 -12.88 4.60 -5.34
N GLY A 53 -13.37 5.57 -6.11
CA GLY A 53 -14.22 6.66 -5.60
C GLY A 53 -13.64 8.06 -5.84
N GLY A 54 -14.52 9.07 -5.77
CA GLY A 54 -14.21 10.45 -6.16
C GLY A 54 -13.13 11.14 -5.31
N SER A 55 -12.81 10.64 -4.12
CA SER A 55 -11.92 11.26 -3.11
C SER A 55 -10.45 10.81 -3.16
N ALA A 56 -10.06 9.99 -4.13
CA ALA A 56 -8.72 9.42 -4.21
C ALA A 56 -7.65 10.34 -4.84
N SER A 57 -6.38 9.98 -4.65
CA SER A 57 -5.23 10.60 -5.32
C SER A 57 -5.42 10.64 -6.85
N PRO A 58 -5.02 11.71 -7.55
CA PRO A 58 -5.17 11.84 -9.00
C PRO A 58 -4.23 10.93 -9.81
N ARG A 59 -3.18 10.38 -9.19
CA ARG A 59 -2.22 9.48 -9.86
C ARG A 59 -2.89 8.20 -10.35
N GLN A 60 -2.66 7.87 -11.62
CA GLN A 60 -3.14 6.63 -12.24
C GLN A 60 -1.99 5.63 -12.39
N GLU A 61 -1.37 5.27 -11.27
CA GLU A 61 -0.34 4.23 -11.25
C GLU A 61 -0.98 2.88 -11.50
N GLU A 62 -0.53 2.18 -12.54
CA GLU A 62 -1.08 0.87 -12.89
C GLU A 62 -0.59 -0.25 -11.96
N ASP A 63 0.33 0.00 -11.03
CA ASP A 63 0.81 -0.97 -10.02
C ASP A 63 1.00 -2.39 -10.61
N VAL A 64 1.58 -2.48 -11.81
CA VAL A 64 1.81 -3.76 -12.50
C VAL A 64 3.01 -4.44 -11.86
N VAL A 65 2.80 -5.65 -11.37
CA VAL A 65 3.86 -6.45 -10.73
C VAL A 65 4.51 -7.42 -11.71
N GLU A 66 5.84 -7.41 -11.70
CA GLU A 66 6.68 -8.40 -12.36
C GLU A 66 7.34 -9.29 -11.28
N ILE A 67 7.30 -10.61 -11.47
CA ILE A 67 8.05 -11.56 -10.63
C ILE A 67 9.36 -11.87 -11.36
N LEU A 68 10.48 -11.48 -10.75
CA LEU A 68 11.81 -11.60 -11.35
C LEU A 68 12.53 -12.90 -10.95
N SER A 69 12.15 -13.52 -9.84
CA SER A 69 12.79 -14.75 -9.33
C SER A 69 11.88 -15.51 -8.35
N GLY A 70 12.30 -16.70 -7.93
CA GLY A 70 11.68 -17.45 -6.83
C GLY A 70 10.41 -18.22 -7.21
N THR A 71 10.07 -18.26 -8.50
CA THR A 71 8.95 -19.03 -9.03
C THR A 71 9.34 -19.83 -10.27
N PHE A 72 8.76 -21.01 -10.41
CA PHE A 72 8.86 -21.86 -11.61
C PHE A 72 7.50 -22.55 -11.82
N GLU A 73 6.98 -22.54 -13.04
CA GLU A 73 5.69 -23.17 -13.41
C GLU A 73 4.52 -22.77 -12.48
N GLY A 74 4.45 -21.49 -12.09
CA GLY A 74 3.37 -20.97 -11.24
C GLY A 74 3.47 -21.37 -9.77
N LYS A 75 4.60 -21.93 -9.33
CA LYS A 75 4.85 -22.32 -7.94
C LYS A 75 6.10 -21.65 -7.38
N THR A 76 6.11 -21.40 -6.08
CA THR A 76 7.31 -20.96 -5.36
C THR A 76 8.38 -22.05 -5.33
N THR A 77 9.65 -21.67 -5.51
CA THR A 77 10.79 -22.62 -5.54
C THR A 77 11.43 -22.84 -4.18
N GLY A 78 11.06 -22.06 -3.16
CA GLY A 78 11.74 -22.03 -1.87
C GLY A 78 12.94 -21.08 -1.82
N THR A 79 13.29 -20.44 -2.95
CA THR A 79 14.35 -19.43 -3.04
C THR A 79 13.77 -18.01 -2.99
N PRO A 80 14.59 -16.96 -2.84
CA PRO A 80 14.09 -15.59 -2.75
C PRO A 80 13.23 -15.18 -3.96
N ILE A 81 12.05 -14.64 -3.65
CA ILE A 81 11.09 -14.13 -4.64
C ILE A 81 11.30 -12.62 -4.76
N SER A 82 11.76 -12.17 -5.93
CA SER A 82 11.96 -10.75 -6.22
C SER A 82 10.78 -10.21 -7.02
N LEU A 83 10.23 -9.09 -6.55
CA LEU A 83 9.08 -8.39 -7.13
C LEU A 83 9.50 -6.99 -7.57
N LEU A 84 9.05 -6.60 -8.75
CA LEU A 84 9.28 -5.28 -9.35
C LEU A 84 7.95 -4.64 -9.73
N ILE A 85 7.77 -3.37 -9.37
CA ILE A 85 6.64 -2.53 -9.78
C ILE A 85 7.21 -1.21 -10.31
N ARG A 86 7.02 -0.93 -11.60
CA ARG A 86 7.49 0.32 -12.21
C ARG A 86 6.60 1.48 -11.81
N ASN A 87 7.18 2.66 -11.64
CA ASN A 87 6.39 3.88 -11.55
C ASN A 87 6.10 4.37 -12.97
N SER A 88 4.83 4.60 -13.29
CA SER A 88 4.39 5.05 -14.63
C SER A 88 3.99 6.53 -14.67
N ASP A 89 3.65 7.13 -13.52
CA ASP A 89 3.05 8.47 -13.44
C ASP A 89 3.79 9.36 -12.41
N CYS A 90 5.05 9.67 -12.73
CA CYS A 90 5.91 10.53 -11.90
C CYS A 90 6.01 11.94 -12.47
N ASP A 91 4.96 12.75 -12.34
CA ASP A 91 5.10 14.19 -12.56
C ASP A 91 5.76 14.87 -11.35
N SER A 92 7.04 15.21 -11.51
CA SER A 92 7.82 15.92 -10.49
C SER A 92 7.59 17.42 -10.48
N ALA A 93 6.99 18.00 -11.54
CA ALA A 93 6.84 19.44 -11.70
C ALA A 93 5.95 20.04 -10.59
N ALA A 94 4.90 19.33 -10.20
CA ALA A 94 4.00 19.71 -9.11
C ALA A 94 4.69 19.81 -7.73
N TYR A 95 5.90 19.25 -7.57
CA TYR A 95 6.65 19.26 -6.31
C TYR A 95 7.83 20.24 -6.32
N GLU A 96 8.09 20.92 -7.44
CA GLU A 96 9.22 21.83 -7.58
C GLU A 96 9.11 23.03 -6.64
N GLU A 97 7.89 23.56 -6.45
CA GLU A 97 7.60 24.63 -5.49
C GLU A 97 7.90 24.22 -4.03
N LEU A 98 7.91 22.92 -3.75
CA LEU A 98 8.19 22.36 -2.42
C LEU A 98 9.69 22.11 -2.19
N ARG A 99 10.57 22.42 -3.15
CA ARG A 99 12.02 22.19 -3.06
C ARG A 99 12.67 22.76 -1.80
N ASN A 100 12.18 23.91 -1.33
CA ASN A 100 12.71 24.60 -0.15
C ASN A 100 11.73 24.62 1.03
N ILE A 101 10.60 23.91 0.92
CA ILE A 101 9.55 23.88 1.96
C ILE A 101 9.54 22.52 2.63
N PHE A 102 9.65 22.51 3.97
CA PHE A 102 9.43 21.31 4.79
C PHE A 102 7.95 21.22 5.15
N ARG A 103 7.25 20.20 4.66
CA ARG A 103 5.81 20.08 4.88
C ARG A 103 5.51 19.63 6.32
N PRO A 104 4.61 20.31 7.05
CA PRO A 104 4.17 19.87 8.37
C PRO A 104 3.63 18.43 8.35
N GLY A 105 4.01 17.61 9.33
CA GLY A 105 3.58 16.21 9.44
C GLY A 105 4.29 15.22 8.49
N HIS A 106 5.11 15.69 7.55
CA HIS A 106 5.87 14.82 6.65
C HIS A 106 7.29 14.52 7.15
N GLY A 107 7.89 13.46 6.60
CA GLY A 107 9.28 13.06 6.90
C GLY A 107 10.36 14.04 6.43
N ASP A 108 10.00 15.11 5.70
CA ASP A 108 10.91 16.03 5.02
C ASP A 108 12.05 16.53 5.92
N LEU A 109 11.74 17.12 7.07
CA LEU A 109 12.73 17.71 7.98
C LEU A 109 13.57 16.64 8.66
N THR A 110 12.93 15.55 9.11
CA THR A 110 13.62 14.45 9.80
C THR A 110 14.62 13.74 8.88
N TYR A 111 14.29 13.54 7.60
CA TYR A 111 15.20 12.98 6.61
C TYR A 111 16.39 13.90 6.35
N ALA A 112 16.14 15.21 6.15
CA ALA A 112 17.19 16.18 5.95
C ALA A 112 18.16 16.24 7.15
N LYS A 113 17.63 16.23 8.39
CA LYS A 113 18.44 16.27 9.61
C LYS A 113 19.21 14.96 9.86
N LYS A 114 18.62 13.81 9.54
CA LYS A 114 19.23 12.50 9.79
C LYS A 114 20.26 12.10 8.72
N TYR A 115 19.97 12.37 7.45
CA TYR A 115 20.75 11.87 6.32
C TYR A 115 21.46 12.96 5.51
N GLY A 116 21.22 14.25 5.81
CA GLY A 116 21.79 15.37 5.06
C GLY A 116 21.20 15.57 3.66
N ILE A 117 20.27 14.72 3.24
CA ILE A 117 19.62 14.75 1.92
C ILE A 117 18.11 14.55 2.04
N ARG A 118 17.36 15.26 1.19
CA ARG A 118 15.91 15.17 1.09
C ARG A 118 15.48 15.08 -0.36
N ASP A 119 14.72 14.04 -0.70
CA ASP A 119 13.99 13.99 -1.97
C ASP A 119 12.67 14.76 -1.86
N HIS A 120 12.70 16.00 -2.34
CA HIS A 120 11.55 16.92 -2.29
C HIS A 120 10.44 16.52 -3.28
N ARG A 121 10.72 15.65 -4.27
CA ARG A 121 9.80 15.32 -5.37
C ARG A 121 8.59 14.50 -4.96
N GLY A 122 8.40 14.21 -3.67
CA GLY A 122 7.26 13.45 -3.17
C GLY A 122 7.58 12.58 -1.95
N GLY A 123 8.55 13.00 -1.14
CA GLY A 123 8.95 12.34 0.10
C GLY A 123 9.86 11.12 -0.08
N GLY A 124 10.26 10.80 -1.32
CA GLY A 124 11.15 9.68 -1.64
C GLY A 124 10.72 8.38 -0.96
N ARG A 125 11.60 7.84 -0.10
CA ARG A 125 11.37 6.59 0.63
C ARG A 125 10.31 6.67 1.73
N ALA A 126 10.02 7.87 2.25
CA ALA A 126 8.98 8.07 3.27
C ALA A 126 7.56 8.13 2.69
N SER A 127 7.44 8.10 1.36
CA SER A 127 6.15 8.15 0.68
C SER A 127 5.32 6.91 0.93
N GLY A 128 3.99 7.08 1.03
CA GLY A 128 3.04 5.98 1.06
C GLY A 128 3.08 5.06 -0.18
N ARG A 129 3.76 5.48 -1.26
CA ARG A 129 4.04 4.62 -2.42
C ARG A 129 4.74 3.32 -2.03
N GLU A 130 5.61 3.34 -1.01
CA GLU A 130 6.35 2.16 -0.53
C GLU A 130 5.42 1.01 -0.10
N THR A 131 4.18 1.31 0.29
CA THR A 131 3.18 0.29 0.64
C THR A 131 2.85 -0.66 -0.52
N VAL A 132 3.10 -0.28 -1.78
CA VAL A 132 2.92 -1.18 -2.94
C VAL A 132 3.78 -2.44 -2.81
N SER A 133 5.04 -2.28 -2.39
CA SER A 133 5.97 -3.38 -2.15
C SER A 133 5.52 -4.28 -1.01
N ARG A 134 4.93 -3.68 0.05
CA ARG A 134 4.41 -4.41 1.20
C ARG A 134 3.18 -5.23 0.85
N VAL A 135 2.24 -4.67 0.09
CA VAL A 135 1.06 -5.39 -0.37
C VAL A 135 1.43 -6.53 -1.31
N ALA A 136 2.38 -6.30 -2.23
CA ALA A 136 2.87 -7.35 -3.12
C ALA A 136 3.46 -8.54 -2.34
N ALA A 137 4.32 -8.26 -1.35
CA ALA A 137 4.86 -9.30 -0.46
C ALA A 137 3.79 -9.92 0.46
N GLY A 138 2.83 -9.12 0.91
CA GLY A 138 1.69 -9.56 1.72
C GLY A 138 0.78 -10.54 0.99
N ALA A 139 0.64 -10.41 -0.34
CA ALA A 139 -0.09 -11.38 -1.15
C ALA A 139 0.56 -12.77 -1.11
N ILE A 140 1.90 -12.84 -1.08
CA ILE A 140 2.64 -14.09 -0.91
C ILE A 140 2.40 -14.63 0.51
N ALA A 141 2.53 -13.79 1.53
CA ALA A 141 2.28 -14.19 2.92
C ALA A 141 0.85 -14.73 3.13
N LYS A 142 -0.16 -14.11 2.51
CA LYS A 142 -1.56 -14.60 2.49
C LYS A 142 -1.66 -16.02 1.97
N LYS A 143 -0.95 -16.35 0.87
CA LYS A 143 -0.94 -17.72 0.33
C LYS A 143 -0.26 -18.71 1.29
N VAL A 144 0.77 -18.29 2.02
CA VAL A 144 1.44 -19.13 3.03
C VAL A 144 0.48 -19.45 4.18
N ILE A 145 -0.13 -18.44 4.81
CA ILE A 145 -0.99 -18.65 5.99
C ILE A 145 -2.31 -19.36 5.64
N ALA A 146 -2.79 -19.21 4.40
CA ALA A 146 -3.99 -19.92 3.92
C ALA A 146 -3.82 -21.44 3.95
N ARG A 147 -2.58 -21.96 3.82
CA ARG A 147 -2.30 -23.41 3.96
C ARG A 147 -2.55 -23.93 5.37
N ALA A 148 -2.55 -23.05 6.37
CA ALA A 148 -2.90 -23.36 7.75
C ALA A 148 -4.38 -23.04 8.07
N GLY A 149 -5.20 -22.70 7.06
CA GLY A 149 -6.60 -22.31 7.26
C GLY A 149 -6.75 -20.93 7.91
N ILE A 150 -5.73 -20.08 7.84
CA ILE A 150 -5.75 -18.74 8.43
C ILE A 150 -6.06 -17.71 7.35
N GLU A 151 -6.96 -16.78 7.67
CA GLU A 151 -7.29 -15.61 6.85
C GLU A 151 -6.97 -14.32 7.62
N ALA A 152 -6.51 -13.30 6.89
CA ALA A 152 -6.33 -11.95 7.40
C ALA A 152 -7.25 -10.99 6.63
N ILE A 153 -8.17 -10.35 7.35
CA ILE A 153 -9.15 -9.41 6.81
C ILE A 153 -8.85 -8.04 7.41
N ALA A 154 -9.13 -6.97 6.68
CA ALA A 154 -9.07 -5.62 7.22
C ALA A 154 -10.21 -4.79 6.65
N TYR A 155 -10.69 -3.84 7.44
CA TYR A 155 -11.80 -2.96 7.07
C TYR A 155 -11.72 -1.61 7.78
N THR A 156 -12.42 -0.61 7.22
CA THR A 156 -12.51 0.73 7.82
C THR A 156 -13.53 0.69 8.95
N GLN A 157 -13.07 0.88 10.19
CA GLN A 157 -13.91 0.93 11.39
C GLN A 157 -14.43 2.34 11.67
N GLU A 158 -13.63 3.37 11.39
CA GLU A 158 -14.01 4.76 11.56
C GLU A 158 -13.40 5.62 10.47
N LEU A 159 -14.11 6.63 9.99
CA LEU A 159 -13.55 7.68 9.15
C LEU A 159 -14.18 9.03 9.48
N GLY A 160 -13.34 10.03 9.74
CA GLY A 160 -13.78 11.40 10.00
C GLY A 160 -14.74 11.54 11.20
N GLY A 161 -14.61 10.70 12.22
CA GLY A 161 -15.48 10.66 13.41
C GLY A 161 -16.74 9.82 13.26
N ILE A 162 -16.97 9.20 12.10
CA ILE A 162 -18.12 8.33 11.85
C ILE A 162 -17.67 6.89 12.06
N VAL A 163 -18.28 6.20 13.02
CA VAL A 163 -17.92 4.84 13.44
C VAL A 163 -18.87 3.83 12.79
N ALA A 164 -18.35 2.71 12.29
CA ALA A 164 -19.13 1.56 11.88
C ALA A 164 -19.71 0.85 13.11
N GLU A 165 -21.03 0.84 13.25
CA GLU A 165 -21.70 0.20 14.39
C GLU A 165 -21.93 -1.29 14.14
N ARG A 166 -22.11 -1.67 12.87
CA ARG A 166 -22.30 -3.07 12.46
C ARG A 166 -21.07 -3.62 11.74
N ILE A 167 -20.60 -4.79 12.16
CA ILE A 167 -19.50 -5.49 11.48
C ILE A 167 -20.06 -6.64 10.64
N SER A 168 -20.31 -6.38 9.35
CA SER A 168 -20.66 -7.42 8.37
C SER A 168 -19.53 -7.62 7.37
N LEU A 169 -18.82 -8.76 7.47
CA LEU A 169 -17.72 -9.07 6.54
C LEU A 169 -18.19 -9.15 5.09
N ALA A 170 -19.44 -9.55 4.85
CA ALA A 170 -20.04 -9.62 3.52
C ALA A 170 -20.23 -8.24 2.85
N GLU A 171 -20.16 -7.15 3.62
CA GLU A 171 -20.25 -5.78 3.07
C GLU A 171 -18.88 -5.22 2.69
N ILE A 172 -17.79 -5.83 3.18
CA ILE A 172 -16.43 -5.41 2.83
C ILE A 172 -16.23 -5.60 1.32
N GLY A 173 -15.85 -4.52 0.64
CA GLY A 173 -15.63 -4.50 -0.81
C GLY A 173 -16.87 -4.18 -1.65
N LYS A 174 -18.06 -4.06 -1.05
CA LYS A 174 -19.27 -3.56 -1.75
C LYS A 174 -19.33 -2.03 -1.80
N ASN A 175 -18.60 -1.35 -0.93
CA ASN A 175 -18.41 0.10 -0.94
C ASN A 175 -16.94 0.47 -1.15
N SER A 176 -16.74 1.73 -1.55
CA SER A 176 -15.43 2.30 -1.87
C SER A 176 -14.46 2.38 -0.68
N LEU A 177 -15.01 2.50 0.53
CA LEU A 177 -14.28 2.69 1.78
C LEU A 177 -13.91 1.39 2.48
N LEU A 178 -14.30 0.23 1.94
CA LEU A 178 -14.12 -1.08 2.57
C LEU A 178 -14.69 -1.12 4.01
N CYS A 179 -15.75 -0.36 4.26
CA CYS A 179 -16.44 -0.30 5.54
C CYS A 179 -17.40 -1.51 5.66
N PRO A 180 -17.48 -2.19 6.81
CA PRO A 180 -18.36 -3.35 7.00
C PRO A 180 -19.82 -2.96 7.31
N ASP A 181 -20.11 -1.65 7.34
CA ASP A 181 -21.41 -1.05 7.58
C ASP A 181 -21.76 -0.08 6.44
N GLN A 182 -22.67 -0.47 5.55
CA GLN A 182 -23.04 0.37 4.39
C GLN A 182 -23.63 1.73 4.82
N LYS A 183 -24.38 1.78 5.93
CA LYS A 183 -24.98 3.03 6.41
C LYS A 183 -23.89 3.99 6.91
N ALA A 184 -22.91 3.46 7.63
CA ALA A 184 -21.76 4.26 8.06
C ALA A 184 -20.91 4.68 6.84
N ALA A 185 -20.71 3.79 5.86
CA ALA A 185 -20.00 4.09 4.62
C ALA A 185 -20.59 5.30 3.89
N ASP A 186 -21.92 5.34 3.71
CA ASP A 186 -22.61 6.46 3.05
C ASP A 186 -22.42 7.79 3.79
N GLN A 187 -22.37 7.76 5.14
CA GLN A 187 -22.10 8.93 5.96
C GLN A 187 -20.64 9.37 5.84
N MET A 188 -19.70 8.42 5.88
CA MET A 188 -18.27 8.66 5.71
C MET A 188 -17.98 9.28 4.34
N GLU A 189 -18.62 8.81 3.27
CA GLU A 189 -18.48 9.37 1.92
C GLU A 189 -18.92 10.85 1.85
N LYS A 190 -20.06 11.19 2.46
CA LYS A 190 -20.52 12.60 2.54
C LYS A 190 -19.53 13.47 3.32
N ARG A 191 -18.97 12.95 4.41
CA ARG A 191 -17.99 13.67 5.23
C ARG A 191 -16.67 13.87 4.48
N LEU A 192 -16.22 12.89 3.70
CA LEU A 192 -15.07 12.98 2.80
C LEU A 192 -15.27 14.05 1.74
N GLU A 193 -16.44 14.08 1.10
CA GLU A 193 -16.74 15.07 0.07
C GLU A 193 -16.73 16.50 0.65
N GLN A 194 -17.30 16.69 1.84
CA GLN A 194 -17.26 17.97 2.54
C GLN A 194 -15.83 18.43 2.82
N ALA A 195 -15.00 17.56 3.40
CA ALA A 195 -13.60 17.88 3.70
C ALA A 195 -12.82 18.22 2.42
N ARG A 196 -13.04 17.46 1.34
CA ARG A 196 -12.40 17.72 0.05
C ARG A 196 -12.75 19.09 -0.51
N ARG A 197 -14.03 19.50 -0.47
CA ARG A 197 -14.46 20.83 -0.94
C ARG A 197 -13.82 21.97 -0.13
N GLN A 198 -13.39 21.69 1.10
CA GLN A 198 -12.72 22.62 1.99
C GLN A 198 -11.18 22.58 1.85
N GLY A 199 -10.62 21.68 1.03
CA GLY A 199 -9.18 21.46 0.97
C GLY A 199 -8.60 20.77 2.20
N GLU A 200 -9.45 20.13 3.00
CA GLU A 200 -9.10 19.45 4.25
C GLU A 200 -8.92 17.94 4.05
N SER A 201 -8.24 17.31 5.00
CA SER A 201 -8.05 15.85 5.04
C SER A 201 -8.69 15.24 6.29
N LEU A 202 -9.01 13.95 6.22
CA LEU A 202 -9.60 13.20 7.33
C LEU A 202 -8.72 11.99 7.66
N GLY A 203 -8.63 11.67 8.95
CA GLY A 203 -8.12 10.40 9.43
C GLY A 203 -9.22 9.36 9.61
N GLY A 204 -8.85 8.20 10.15
CA GLY A 204 -9.76 7.11 10.47
C GLY A 204 -9.08 5.99 11.25
N ILE A 205 -9.85 4.95 11.53
CA ILE A 205 -9.42 3.73 12.23
C ILE A 205 -9.66 2.55 11.30
N VAL A 206 -8.64 1.70 11.15
CA VAL A 206 -8.71 0.43 10.44
C VAL A 206 -8.63 -0.70 11.47
N ALA A 207 -9.54 -1.67 11.35
CA ALA A 207 -9.47 -2.92 12.09
C ALA A 207 -8.87 -4.01 11.19
N ILE A 208 -8.06 -4.89 11.78
CA ILE A 208 -7.40 -6.05 11.16
C ILE A 208 -7.74 -7.28 12.00
#